data_AF-A0A0S7ESR8-F1
#
_entry.id   AF-A0A0S7ESR8-F1
#
_cell.length_a   1.000
_cell.length_b   1.000
_cell.length_c   1.000
_cell.angle_alpha   90.00
_cell.angle_beta   90.00
_cell.angle_gamma   90.00
#
_symmetry.space_group_name_H-M   'P 1'
#
loop_
_entity.id
_entity.type
_entity.pdbx_description
1 polymer ?
#
loop_
_entity_poly.entity_id
_entity_poly.type
_entity_poly.pdbx_seq_one_letter_code
_entity_poly.pdbx_strand_id
1 'polypeptide(L)'
;GGSASGKTTVANKIIEALDVPWVVLLSMDSFYKVLNKDEQELAAKNEYNFDHPDAFDFELLITVLRKLKKGKSIKVPVYDFTSHSRRKEWKTVYGANVVIFEGILAFANKELLKLLDMKVFVDTDSDIRLIRRLKRDVSQRGRDINGIIKQYNKFVKPAFEQYIEPTVQVADIVVPRGGENFVALDLIVQHVHSQLEKREINVRSALASAHQGQPLPKTLSVMESTPQVRGMHTIIRNKETNRDEFIFYSKRLMRLLIEHALSFLPLKPVSVETPQGTVYEGKRLSGQRITGVSILRAGETMEQALTAVCKDIRLGKILIQTNHDTGEPELHYLRLPKEISEDYVILMDSTVSTGAAALMAVRVLLVGPV
;
A
#
# COMPACT_ATOMS: atom_id res chain seq x y z
N GLY A 1 4.59 -17.83 16.87
CA GLY A 1 5.15 -17.44 18.18
C GLY A 1 4.04 -17.03 19.14
N GLY A 2 4.14 -17.39 20.42
CA GLY A 2 3.04 -17.16 21.37
C GLY A 2 2.79 -15.69 21.74
N SER A 3 1.73 -15.44 22.52
CA SER A 3 1.37 -14.08 22.96
C SER A 3 2.53 -13.40 23.70
N ALA A 4 2.74 -12.10 23.46
CA ALA A 4 3.82 -11.30 24.04
C ALA A 4 5.26 -11.80 23.79
N SER A 5 5.50 -12.66 22.79
CA SER A 5 6.87 -13.06 22.39
C SER A 5 7.66 -11.97 21.65
N GLY A 6 7.01 -10.88 21.24
CA GLY A 6 7.66 -9.81 20.47
C GLY A 6 7.48 -9.90 18.95
N LYS A 7 6.55 -10.73 18.45
CA LYS A 7 6.19 -10.80 17.01
C LYS A 7 5.97 -9.44 16.38
N THR A 8 5.08 -8.63 16.96
CA THR A 8 4.74 -7.30 16.45
C THR A 8 5.96 -6.37 16.46
N THR A 9 6.81 -6.47 17.49
CA THR A 9 8.06 -5.70 17.56
C THR A 9 9.06 -6.11 16.48
N VAL A 10 9.25 -7.42 16.26
CA VAL A 10 10.08 -7.96 15.19
C VAL A 10 9.56 -7.49 13.82
N ALA A 11 8.25 -7.59 13.60
CA ALA A 11 7.61 -7.15 12.37
C ALA A 11 7.86 -5.65 12.12
N ASN A 12 7.64 -4.79 13.10
CA ASN A 12 7.88 -3.35 12.96
C ASN A 12 9.34 -3.03 12.67
N LYS A 13 10.30 -3.67 13.36
CA LYS A 13 11.72 -3.47 13.09
C LYS A 13 12.14 -3.93 11.69
N ILE A 14 11.55 -5.00 11.18
CA ILE A 14 11.77 -5.43 9.79
C ILE A 14 11.24 -4.37 8.82
N ILE A 15 10.05 -3.80 9.08
CA ILE A 15 9.47 -2.73 8.24
C ILE A 15 10.39 -1.52 8.21
N GLU A 16 10.84 -1.06 9.38
CA GLU A 16 11.77 0.07 9.53
C GLU A 16 13.10 -0.19 8.80
N ALA A 17 13.65 -1.39 8.91
CA ALA A 17 14.94 -1.75 8.31
C ALA A 17 14.87 -2.02 6.81
N LEU A 18 13.71 -2.45 6.28
CA LEU A 18 13.54 -2.73 4.85
C LEU A 18 13.65 -1.46 4.00
N ASP A 19 13.20 -0.30 4.50
CA ASP A 19 13.17 0.97 3.75
C ASP A 19 12.58 0.82 2.31
N VAL A 20 11.68 -0.15 2.13
CA VAL A 20 11.01 -0.41 0.86
C VAL A 20 9.62 0.19 0.88
N PRO A 21 9.16 0.78 -0.24
CA PRO A 21 7.79 1.25 -0.30
C PRO A 21 6.81 0.07 -0.30
N TRP A 22 5.66 0.27 0.35
CA TRP A 22 4.52 -0.64 0.33
C TRP A 22 4.76 -1.94 1.09
N VAL A 23 5.07 -1.80 2.38
CA VAL A 23 5.11 -2.94 3.31
C VAL A 23 3.86 -2.91 4.16
N VAL A 24 3.01 -3.92 4.01
CA VAL A 24 1.78 -4.03 4.79
C VAL A 24 2.02 -4.97 5.97
N LEU A 25 1.80 -4.46 7.19
CA LEU A 25 1.63 -5.28 8.37
C LEU A 25 0.15 -5.70 8.49
N LEU A 26 -0.10 -7.01 8.38
CA LEU A 26 -1.41 -7.60 8.59
C LEU A 26 -1.40 -8.42 9.88
N SER A 27 -2.16 -7.97 10.88
CA SER A 27 -2.34 -8.71 12.13
C SER A 27 -3.48 -9.71 12.03
N MET A 28 -3.23 -10.96 12.44
CA MET A 28 -4.24 -12.01 12.56
C MET A 28 -5.33 -11.63 13.57
N ASP A 29 -5.00 -10.80 14.57
CA ASP A 29 -5.96 -10.36 15.59
C ASP A 29 -7.11 -9.53 14.99
N SER A 30 -6.95 -8.93 13.81
CA SER A 30 -8.06 -8.28 13.10
C SER A 30 -9.17 -9.25 12.70
N PHE A 31 -8.89 -10.56 12.65
CA PHE A 31 -9.76 -11.58 12.07
C PHE A 31 -10.46 -12.46 13.11
N TYR A 32 -10.55 -12.03 14.38
CA TYR A 32 -11.45 -12.69 15.34
C TYR A 32 -12.88 -12.74 14.81
N LYS A 33 -13.59 -13.85 15.06
CA LYS A 33 -15.02 -13.98 14.72
C LYS A 33 -15.87 -13.01 15.55
N VAL A 34 -17.05 -12.68 15.02
CA VAL A 34 -18.05 -11.93 15.78
C VAL A 34 -18.69 -12.90 16.78
N LEU A 35 -18.58 -12.58 18.06
CA LEU A 35 -19.11 -13.41 19.15
C LEU A 35 -20.64 -13.28 19.23
N ASN A 36 -21.32 -14.39 19.51
CA ASN A 36 -22.74 -14.39 19.88
C ASN A 36 -22.95 -13.85 21.32
N LYS A 37 -24.20 -13.68 21.76
CA LYS A 37 -24.49 -13.09 23.09
C LYS A 37 -23.89 -13.89 24.24
N ASP A 38 -23.98 -15.22 24.19
CA ASP A 38 -23.48 -16.09 25.24
C ASP A 38 -21.94 -16.07 25.30
N GLU A 39 -21.28 -16.07 24.13
CA GLU A 39 -19.84 -15.93 24.00
C GLU A 39 -19.33 -14.56 24.47
N GLN A 40 -20.10 -13.49 24.25
CA GLN A 40 -19.77 -12.16 24.77
C GLN A 40 -19.81 -12.12 26.30
N GLU A 41 -20.81 -12.77 26.91
CA GLU A 41 -20.87 -12.89 28.38
C GLU A 41 -19.70 -13.69 28.94
N LEU A 42 -19.32 -14.79 28.27
CA LEU A 42 -18.12 -15.56 28.63
C LEU A 42 -16.85 -14.73 28.45
N ALA A 43 -16.74 -13.97 27.36
CA ALA A 43 -15.59 -13.09 27.11
C ALA A 43 -15.45 -12.01 28.18
N ALA A 44 -16.55 -11.36 28.58
CA ALA A 44 -16.57 -10.36 29.65
C ALA A 44 -16.11 -10.93 31.01
N LYS A 45 -16.36 -12.22 31.26
CA LYS A 45 -15.91 -12.95 32.46
C LYS A 45 -14.50 -13.54 32.33
N ASN A 46 -13.79 -13.28 31.24
CA ASN A 46 -12.51 -13.92 30.87
C ASN A 46 -12.60 -15.45 30.76
N GLU A 47 -13.76 -15.97 30.33
CA GLU A 47 -14.07 -17.41 30.21
C GLU A 47 -14.20 -17.90 28.77
N TYR A 48 -13.93 -17.03 27.79
CA TYR A 48 -13.85 -17.39 26.37
C TYR A 48 -12.40 -17.59 25.91
N ASN A 49 -12.16 -18.61 25.10
CA ASN A 49 -10.82 -18.96 24.62
C ASN A 49 -10.51 -18.27 23.27
N PHE A 50 -9.90 -17.09 23.33
CA PHE A 50 -9.41 -16.37 22.15
C PHE A 50 -8.15 -16.99 21.52
N ASP A 51 -7.46 -17.88 22.22
CA ASP A 51 -6.24 -18.51 21.72
C ASP A 51 -6.55 -19.86 21.00
N HIS A 52 -7.83 -20.24 20.88
CA HIS A 52 -8.27 -21.41 20.11
C HIS A 52 -8.40 -21.08 18.60
N PRO A 53 -8.07 -22.02 17.68
CA PRO A 53 -8.26 -21.81 16.24
C PRO A 53 -9.69 -21.37 15.85
N ASP A 54 -10.71 -21.91 16.51
CA ASP A 54 -12.12 -21.58 16.20
C ASP A 54 -12.49 -20.12 16.47
N ALA A 55 -11.71 -19.40 17.29
CA ALA A 55 -11.93 -17.98 17.54
C ALA A 55 -11.63 -17.10 16.31
N PHE A 56 -10.91 -17.63 15.32
CA PHE A 56 -10.47 -16.90 14.13
C PHE A 56 -11.27 -17.26 12.89
N ASP A 57 -11.51 -16.24 12.06
CA ASP A 57 -12.14 -16.34 10.75
C ASP A 57 -11.08 -16.62 9.68
N PHE A 58 -10.63 -17.88 9.61
CA PHE A 58 -9.59 -18.31 8.67
C PHE A 58 -10.02 -18.15 7.20
N GLU A 59 -11.30 -18.32 6.88
CA GLU A 59 -11.81 -18.16 5.52
C GLU A 59 -11.66 -16.72 5.03
N LEU A 60 -12.06 -15.74 5.86
CA LEU A 60 -11.86 -14.34 5.56
C LEU A 60 -10.36 -14.01 5.44
N LEU A 61 -9.55 -14.48 6.38
CA LEU A 61 -8.11 -14.23 6.41
C LEU A 61 -7.42 -14.75 5.14
N ILE A 62 -7.69 -16.00 4.76
CA ILE A 62 -7.15 -16.63 3.54
C ILE A 62 -7.61 -15.85 2.30
N THR A 63 -8.87 -15.43 2.24
CA THR A 63 -9.40 -14.64 1.14
C THR A 63 -8.69 -13.29 1.01
N VAL A 64 -8.46 -12.62 2.13
CA VAL A 64 -7.73 -11.34 2.18
C VAL A 64 -6.28 -11.52 1.71
N LEU A 65 -5.55 -12.50 2.24
CA LEU A 65 -4.16 -12.76 1.83
C LEU A 65 -4.05 -13.16 0.36
N ARG A 66 -4.96 -13.97 -0.18
CA ARG A 66 -5.00 -14.31 -1.61
C ARG A 66 -5.19 -13.06 -2.49
N LYS A 67 -6.02 -12.10 -2.06
CA LYS A 67 -6.22 -10.83 -2.78
C LYS A 67 -4.98 -9.94 -2.69
N LEU A 68 -4.38 -9.81 -1.51
CA LEU A 68 -3.14 -9.04 -1.33
C LEU A 68 -1.98 -9.61 -2.15
N LYS A 69 -1.83 -10.94 -2.21
CA LYS A 69 -0.81 -11.61 -3.04
C LYS A 69 -1.00 -11.36 -4.54
N LYS A 70 -2.24 -11.07 -4.98
CA LYS A 70 -2.56 -10.64 -6.36
C LYS A 70 -2.41 -9.12 -6.57
N GLY A 71 -1.89 -8.38 -5.60
CA GLY A 71 -1.75 -6.92 -5.64
C GLY A 71 -3.08 -6.16 -5.59
N LYS A 72 -4.21 -6.84 -5.29
CA LYS A 72 -5.52 -6.20 -5.20
C LYS A 72 -5.66 -5.46 -3.88
N SER A 73 -6.31 -4.28 -3.91
CA SER A 73 -6.70 -3.61 -2.68
C SER A 73 -7.79 -4.41 -1.96
N ILE A 74 -7.82 -4.30 -0.63
CA ILE A 74 -8.78 -5.00 0.20
C ILE A 74 -9.10 -4.19 1.43
N LYS A 75 -10.34 -4.33 1.91
CA LYS A 75 -10.74 -3.81 3.22
C LYS A 75 -10.42 -4.87 4.28
N VAL A 76 -9.71 -4.48 5.32
CA VAL A 76 -9.37 -5.31 6.48
C VAL A 76 -10.21 -4.85 7.67
N PRO A 77 -10.83 -5.76 8.43
CA PRO A 77 -11.60 -5.39 9.62
C PRO A 77 -10.69 -4.81 10.72
N VAL A 78 -11.22 -3.89 11.50
CA VAL A 78 -10.57 -3.37 12.71
C VAL A 78 -11.20 -4.03 13.92
N TYR A 79 -10.41 -4.71 14.74
CA TYR A 79 -10.88 -5.39 15.94
C TYR A 79 -10.65 -4.54 17.20
N ASP A 80 -11.65 -4.50 18.07
CA ASP A 80 -11.60 -3.79 19.34
C ASP A 80 -11.48 -4.78 20.50
N PHE A 81 -10.32 -4.78 21.16
CA PHE A 81 -10.02 -5.70 22.27
C PHE A 81 -10.74 -5.35 23.57
N THR A 82 -11.28 -4.14 23.70
CA THR A 82 -12.01 -3.69 24.89
C THR A 82 -13.46 -4.16 24.83
N SER A 83 -14.08 -4.02 23.66
CA SER A 83 -15.47 -4.46 23.44
C SER A 83 -15.59 -5.88 22.88
N HIS A 84 -14.47 -6.57 22.61
CA HIS A 84 -14.44 -7.92 22.03
C HIS A 84 -15.26 -8.04 20.74
N SER A 85 -15.18 -7.01 19.89
CA SER A 85 -16.01 -6.91 18.68
C SER A 85 -15.27 -6.29 17.50
N ARG A 86 -15.75 -6.57 16.28
CA ARG A 86 -15.28 -5.88 15.07
C ARG A 86 -15.93 -4.49 15.01
N ARG A 87 -15.14 -3.46 14.73
CA ARG A 87 -15.65 -2.12 14.47
C ARG A 87 -16.42 -2.09 13.14
N LYS A 88 -17.33 -1.12 13.00
CA LYS A 88 -18.05 -0.86 11.74
C LYS A 88 -17.11 -0.36 10.63
N GLU A 89 -16.02 0.29 11.02
CA GLU A 89 -15.02 0.83 10.12
C GLU A 89 -14.03 -0.26 9.68
N TRP A 90 -13.64 -0.21 8.41
CA TRP A 90 -12.66 -1.11 7.82
C TRP A 90 -11.47 -0.30 7.32
N LYS A 91 -10.26 -0.81 7.53
CA LYS A 91 -9.03 -0.21 7.01
C LYS A 91 -8.81 -0.67 5.58
N THR A 92 -8.70 0.26 4.64
CA THR A 92 -8.33 -0.08 3.26
C THR A 92 -6.82 -0.29 3.19
N VAL A 93 -6.44 -1.44 2.67
CA VAL A 93 -5.05 -1.83 2.41
C VAL A 93 -4.87 -1.91 0.91
N TYR A 94 -3.95 -1.12 0.37
CA TYR A 94 -3.59 -1.14 -1.05
C TYR A 94 -2.53 -2.21 -1.31
N GLY A 95 -2.47 -2.72 -2.54
CA GLY A 95 -1.53 -3.79 -2.90
C GLY A 95 -0.10 -3.48 -2.45
N ALA A 96 0.53 -4.47 -1.83
CA ALA A 96 1.83 -4.34 -1.17
C ALA A 96 2.89 -5.14 -1.94
N ASN A 97 4.14 -4.66 -1.89
CA ASN A 97 5.28 -5.42 -2.41
C ASN A 97 5.72 -6.49 -1.40
N VAL A 98 5.60 -6.16 -0.11
CA VAL A 98 5.88 -7.07 1.00
C VAL A 98 4.65 -7.08 1.91
N VAL A 99 4.15 -8.26 2.25
CA VAL A 99 3.10 -8.43 3.26
C VAL A 99 3.69 -9.18 4.43
N ILE A 100 3.82 -8.49 5.56
CA ILE A 100 4.20 -9.11 6.83
C ILE A 100 2.91 -9.50 7.53
N PHE A 101 2.65 -10.80 7.59
CA PHE A 101 1.51 -11.36 8.30
C PHE A 101 1.95 -11.92 9.64
N GLU A 102 1.40 -11.39 10.74
CA GLU A 102 1.75 -11.80 12.10
C GLU A 102 0.53 -12.32 12.87
N GLY A 103 0.73 -13.34 13.69
CA GLY A 103 -0.33 -13.91 14.52
C GLY A 103 0.16 -15.04 15.42
N ILE A 104 -0.59 -15.33 16.48
CA ILE A 104 -0.27 -16.45 17.36
C ILE A 104 -0.46 -17.81 16.68
N LEU A 105 -1.46 -17.91 15.79
CA LEU A 105 -1.83 -19.13 15.06
C LEU A 105 -1.58 -19.00 13.55
N ALA A 106 -0.64 -18.14 13.15
CA ALA A 106 -0.33 -17.89 11.73
C ALA A 106 0.06 -19.18 10.97
N PHE A 107 0.56 -20.19 11.68
CA PHE A 107 1.01 -21.46 11.11
C PHE A 107 0.04 -22.64 11.38
N ALA A 108 -1.12 -22.38 12.01
CA ALA A 108 -2.04 -23.44 12.41
C ALA A 108 -2.85 -24.02 11.23
N ASN A 109 -3.07 -23.25 10.18
CA ASN A 109 -3.90 -23.64 9.03
C ASN A 109 -3.05 -24.01 7.81
N LYS A 110 -3.28 -25.21 7.24
CA LYS A 110 -2.52 -25.73 6.09
C LYS A 110 -2.69 -24.90 4.81
N GLU A 111 -3.88 -24.33 4.56
CA GLU A 111 -4.08 -23.47 3.39
C GLU A 111 -3.37 -22.13 3.55
N LEU A 112 -3.37 -21.58 4.76
CA LEU A 112 -2.66 -20.35 5.09
C LEU A 112 -1.15 -20.51 4.87
N LEU A 113 -0.57 -21.63 5.34
CA LEU A 113 0.85 -21.94 5.15
C LEU A 113 1.28 -21.94 3.67
N LYS A 114 0.42 -22.41 2.75
CA LYS A 114 0.71 -22.41 1.30
C LYS A 114 0.81 -21.00 0.70
N LEU A 115 0.27 -19.99 1.38
CA LEU A 115 0.33 -18.60 0.91
C LEU A 115 1.61 -17.88 1.34
N LEU A 116 2.27 -18.36 2.40
CA LEU A 116 3.44 -17.73 3.01
C LEU A 116 4.71 -18.13 2.26
N ASP A 117 5.47 -17.13 1.81
CA ASP A 117 6.73 -17.36 1.10
C ASP A 117 7.92 -17.57 2.08
N MET A 118 7.84 -17.00 3.28
CA MET A 118 8.83 -17.10 4.36
C MET A 118 8.11 -17.15 5.72
N LYS A 119 8.52 -18.06 6.61
CA LYS A 119 7.88 -18.35 7.89
C LYS A 119 8.85 -18.13 9.04
N VAL A 120 8.59 -17.10 9.85
CA VAL A 120 9.44 -16.73 10.99
C VAL A 120 8.71 -17.03 12.30
N PHE A 121 9.32 -17.83 13.18
CA PHE A 121 8.81 -18.08 14.52
C PHE A 121 9.62 -17.32 15.56
N VAL A 122 9.00 -16.35 16.23
CA VAL A 122 9.63 -15.65 17.35
C VAL A 122 9.49 -16.47 18.63
N ASP A 123 10.63 -16.93 19.13
CA ASP A 123 10.74 -17.80 20.30
C ASP A 123 11.21 -17.01 21.54
N THR A 124 10.53 -17.24 22.65
CA THR A 124 10.74 -16.53 23.93
C THR A 124 10.11 -17.34 25.04
N ASP A 125 10.83 -17.46 26.16
CA ASP A 125 10.39 -18.23 27.32
C ASP A 125 9.02 -17.77 27.86
N SER A 126 8.27 -18.74 28.37
CA SER A 126 6.87 -18.58 28.79
C SER A 126 6.69 -17.59 29.95
N ASP A 127 7.65 -17.56 30.88
CA ASP A 127 7.71 -16.63 32.02
C ASP A 127 7.95 -15.18 31.56
N ILE A 128 8.90 -14.95 30.66
CA ILE A 128 9.18 -13.65 30.05
C ILE A 128 7.93 -13.15 29.31
N ARG A 129 7.28 -14.03 28.52
CA ARG A 129 6.04 -13.71 27.82
C ARG A 129 4.91 -13.36 28.77
N LEU A 130 4.75 -14.10 29.86
CA LEU A 130 3.73 -13.81 30.88
C LEU A 130 3.95 -12.44 31.53
N ILE A 131 5.19 -12.10 31.91
CA ILE A 131 5.52 -10.79 32.50
C ILE A 131 5.21 -9.66 31.52
N ARG A 132 5.60 -9.82 30.24
CA ARG A 132 5.29 -8.84 29.19
C ARG A 132 3.78 -8.70 28.95
N ARG A 133 3.05 -9.82 28.96
CA ARG A 133 1.58 -9.83 28.81
C ARG A 133 0.90 -9.11 29.96
N LEU A 134 1.30 -9.38 31.21
CA LEU A 134 0.77 -8.72 32.40
C LEU A 134 0.95 -7.20 32.29
N LYS A 135 2.17 -6.73 32.01
CA LYS A 135 2.44 -5.30 31.85
C LYS A 135 1.57 -4.67 30.77
N ARG A 136 1.45 -5.31 29.60
CA ARG A 136 0.65 -4.81 28.47
C ARG A 136 -0.84 -4.78 28.77
N ASP A 137 -1.40 -5.87 29.28
CA ASP A 137 -2.84 -6.00 29.48
C ASP A 137 -3.34 -5.11 30.64
N VAL A 138 -2.50 -4.86 31.66
CA VAL A 138 -2.81 -3.88 32.72
C VAL A 138 -2.75 -2.44 32.18
N SER A 139 -1.66 -2.06 31.52
CA SER A 139 -1.43 -0.66 31.10
C SER A 139 -2.25 -0.22 29.89
N GLN A 140 -2.45 -1.09 28.90
CA GLN A 140 -3.06 -0.72 27.61
C GLN A 140 -4.51 -1.18 27.47
N ARG A 141 -4.93 -2.20 28.23
CA ARG A 141 -6.28 -2.81 28.11
C ARG A 141 -7.11 -2.68 29.39
N GLY A 142 -6.57 -2.10 30.47
CA GLY A 142 -7.29 -1.85 31.72
C GLY A 142 -7.75 -3.12 32.43
N ARG A 143 -7.03 -4.24 32.29
CA ARG A 143 -7.43 -5.54 32.87
C ARG A 143 -6.84 -5.77 34.26
N ASP A 144 -7.59 -6.49 35.10
CA ASP A 144 -7.15 -6.92 36.44
C ASP A 144 -6.13 -8.08 36.37
N ILE A 145 -5.16 -8.05 37.29
CA ILE A 145 -4.07 -9.04 37.36
C ILE A 145 -4.61 -10.45 37.60
N ASN A 146 -5.57 -10.63 38.52
CA ASN A 146 -6.11 -11.95 38.83
C ASN A 146 -6.86 -12.52 37.63
N GLY A 147 -7.61 -11.67 36.91
CA GLY A 147 -8.28 -12.02 35.66
C GLY A 147 -7.30 -12.49 34.58
N ILE A 148 -6.18 -11.77 34.41
CA ILE A 148 -5.13 -12.14 33.43
C ILE A 148 -4.49 -13.49 33.80
N ILE A 149 -4.15 -13.71 35.07
CA ILE A 149 -3.55 -14.98 35.52
C ILE A 149 -4.53 -16.15 35.34
N LYS A 150 -5.81 -15.97 35.71
CA LYS A 150 -6.87 -16.96 35.48
C LYS A 150 -6.98 -17.30 33.99
N GLN A 151 -7.05 -16.30 33.12
CA GLN A 151 -7.12 -16.51 31.67
C GLN A 151 -5.87 -17.21 31.13
N TYR A 152 -4.68 -16.83 31.63
CA TYR A 152 -3.42 -17.41 31.18
C TYR A 152 -3.33 -18.90 31.47
N ASN A 153 -3.62 -19.30 32.72
CA ASN A 153 -3.56 -20.70 33.14
C ASN A 153 -4.67 -21.54 32.50
N LYS A 154 -5.88 -20.99 32.37
CA LYS A 154 -7.04 -21.72 31.84
C LYS A 154 -6.99 -21.90 30.33
N PHE A 155 -6.51 -20.90 29.58
CA PHE A 155 -6.63 -20.88 28.11
C PHE A 155 -5.31 -20.65 27.40
N VAL A 156 -4.56 -19.60 27.75
CA VAL A 156 -3.41 -19.16 26.95
C VAL A 156 -2.29 -20.19 26.94
N LYS A 157 -1.91 -20.70 28.12
CA LYS A 157 -0.83 -21.69 28.25
C LYS A 157 -1.21 -23.02 27.58
N PRO A 158 -2.38 -23.63 27.87
CA PRO A 158 -2.80 -24.83 27.16
C PRO A 158 -2.90 -24.65 25.64
N ALA A 159 -3.48 -23.54 25.17
CA ALA A 159 -3.57 -23.27 23.74
C ALA A 159 -2.20 -23.06 23.08
N PHE A 160 -1.24 -22.47 23.80
CA PHE A 160 0.13 -22.36 23.32
C PHE A 160 0.78 -23.72 23.13
N GLU A 161 0.77 -24.56 24.16
CA GLU A 161 1.38 -25.91 24.14
C GLU A 161 0.70 -26.82 23.10
N GLN A 162 -0.62 -26.71 22.95
CA GLN A 162 -1.38 -27.57 22.05
C GLN A 162 -1.36 -27.12 20.58
N TYR A 163 -1.48 -25.81 20.31
CA TYR A 163 -1.74 -25.30 18.96
C TYR A 163 -0.63 -24.41 18.39
N ILE A 164 0.19 -23.77 19.22
CA ILE A 164 1.15 -22.75 18.77
C ILE A 164 2.57 -23.30 18.76
N GLU A 165 3.03 -23.87 19.88
CA GLU A 165 4.39 -24.39 20.03
C GLU A 165 4.75 -25.46 19.00
N PRO A 166 3.89 -26.45 18.69
CA PRO A 166 4.22 -27.47 17.69
C PRO A 166 4.47 -26.88 16.29
N THR A 167 3.90 -25.70 15.99
CA THR A 167 4.07 -25.04 14.70
C THR A 167 5.48 -24.48 14.47
N VAL A 168 6.36 -24.50 15.48
CA VAL A 168 7.77 -24.16 15.28
C VAL A 168 8.43 -25.06 14.23
N GLN A 169 7.98 -26.31 14.09
CA GLN A 169 8.52 -27.28 13.14
C GLN A 169 8.33 -26.88 11.67
N VAL A 170 7.34 -26.03 11.37
CA VAL A 170 7.10 -25.54 10.01
C VAL A 170 7.75 -24.18 9.75
N ALA A 171 8.47 -23.61 10.72
CA ALA A 171 9.16 -22.33 10.54
C ALA A 171 10.42 -22.50 9.71
N ASP A 172 10.69 -21.55 8.81
CA ASP A 172 11.95 -21.51 8.07
C ASP A 172 13.07 -20.91 8.93
N ILE A 173 12.72 -19.96 9.82
CA ILE A 173 13.64 -19.29 10.75
C ILE A 173 13.01 -19.18 12.14
N VAL A 174 13.79 -19.51 13.18
CA VAL A 174 13.43 -19.26 14.57
C VAL A 174 14.26 -18.10 15.11
N VAL A 175 13.59 -17.06 15.63
CA VAL A 175 14.23 -15.85 16.15
C VAL A 175 14.15 -15.85 17.67
N PRO A 176 15.25 -16.13 18.40
CA PRO A 176 15.28 -16.00 19.84
C PRO A 176 15.37 -14.52 20.23
N ARG A 177 14.94 -14.18 21.45
CA ARG A 177 14.99 -12.83 22.06
C ARG A 177 14.17 -11.75 21.31
N GLY A 178 13.33 -12.15 20.35
CA GLY A 178 12.42 -11.24 19.64
C GLY A 178 13.12 -10.03 19.02
N GLY A 179 12.60 -8.84 19.29
CA GLY A 179 13.05 -7.59 18.64
C GLY A 179 14.45 -7.13 19.02
N GLU A 180 15.13 -7.76 19.98
CA GLU A 180 16.50 -7.40 20.39
C GLU A 180 17.57 -8.14 19.58
N ASN A 181 17.17 -9.11 18.76
CA ASN A 181 18.10 -9.92 17.97
C ASN A 181 18.37 -9.28 16.60
N PHE A 182 19.20 -8.23 16.60
CA PHE A 182 19.55 -7.47 15.40
C PHE A 182 20.15 -8.32 14.29
N VAL A 183 20.99 -9.32 14.63
CA VAL A 183 21.58 -10.24 13.63
C VAL A 183 20.50 -11.03 12.88
N ALA A 184 19.50 -11.54 13.60
CA ALA A 184 18.40 -12.27 12.96
C ALA A 184 17.51 -11.34 12.12
N LEU A 185 17.29 -10.10 12.59
CA LEU A 185 16.54 -9.09 11.84
C LEU A 185 17.26 -8.75 10.52
N ASP A 186 18.56 -8.50 10.56
CA ASP A 186 19.37 -8.18 9.37
C ASP A 186 19.35 -9.31 8.35
N LEU A 187 19.44 -10.57 8.78
CA LEU A 187 19.33 -11.73 7.88
C LEU A 187 17.97 -11.80 7.18
N ILE A 188 16.88 -11.54 7.91
CA ILE A 188 15.53 -11.51 7.33
C ILE A 188 15.40 -10.37 6.32
N VAL A 189 15.87 -9.17 6.68
CA VAL A 189 15.84 -7.97 5.85
C VAL A 189 16.63 -8.20 4.55
N GLN A 190 17.86 -8.70 4.64
CA GLN A 190 18.68 -9.03 3.47
C GLN A 190 18.03 -10.08 2.57
N HIS A 191 17.40 -11.11 3.16
CA HIS A 191 16.68 -12.11 2.38
C HIS A 191 15.52 -11.49 1.60
N VAL A 192 14.71 -10.65 2.25
CA VAL A 192 13.58 -9.97 1.61
C VAL A 192 14.08 -9.03 0.50
N HIS A 193 15.16 -8.27 0.71
CA HIS A 193 15.77 -7.45 -0.34
C HIS A 193 16.17 -8.28 -1.56
N SER A 194 16.87 -9.40 -1.36
CA SER A 194 17.26 -10.29 -2.46
C SER A 194 16.06 -10.83 -3.24
N GLN A 195 14.94 -11.11 -2.56
CA GLN A 195 13.70 -11.55 -3.23
C GLN A 195 13.03 -10.41 -4.02
N LEU A 196 13.10 -9.17 -3.53
CA LEU A 196 12.57 -8.00 -4.24
C LEU A 196 13.39 -7.70 -5.49
N GLU A 197 14.73 -7.77 -5.41
CA GLU A 197 15.63 -7.59 -6.55
C GLU A 197 15.38 -8.65 -7.65
N LYS A 198 15.24 -9.93 -7.27
CA LYS A 198 14.88 -11.01 -8.20
C LYS A 198 13.54 -10.81 -8.90
N ARG A 199 12.63 -10.05 -8.28
CA ARG A 199 11.31 -9.71 -8.82
C ARG A 199 11.30 -8.36 -9.57
N GLU A 200 12.47 -7.77 -9.83
CA GLU A 200 12.66 -6.45 -10.46
C GLU A 200 11.96 -5.29 -9.72
N ILE A 201 11.63 -5.48 -8.43
CA ILE A 201 11.06 -4.43 -7.57
C ILE A 201 12.23 -3.71 -6.89
N ASN A 202 12.94 -2.88 -7.63
CA ASN A 202 14.09 -2.14 -7.10
C ASN A 202 13.67 -1.09 -6.07
N VAL A 203 14.35 -1.10 -4.93
CA VAL A 203 14.09 -0.30 -3.72
C VAL A 203 14.54 1.16 -3.91
N ARG A 204 13.85 2.09 -3.23
CA ARG A 204 13.93 3.57 -3.37
C ARG A 204 15.34 4.17 -3.27
N SER A 205 16.21 3.66 -2.40
CA SER A 205 17.56 4.22 -2.21
C SER A 205 18.51 3.88 -3.38
N ALA A 206 18.32 2.70 -3.97
CA ALA A 206 19.01 2.31 -5.19
C ALA A 206 18.45 3.06 -6.42
N LEU A 207 17.15 3.34 -6.53
CA LEU A 207 16.61 4.03 -7.72
C LEU A 207 17.18 5.44 -7.98
N ALA A 208 17.52 6.20 -6.92
CA ALA A 208 18.18 7.50 -7.09
C ALA A 208 19.65 7.39 -7.54
N SER A 209 20.30 6.27 -7.26
CA SER A 209 21.75 6.06 -7.44
C SER A 209 22.10 5.11 -8.60
N ALA A 210 21.25 4.11 -8.84
CA ALA A 210 21.41 3.00 -9.79
C ALA A 210 21.09 3.39 -11.24
N HIS A 211 20.49 4.57 -11.46
CA HIS A 211 20.30 5.11 -12.81
C HIS A 211 21.50 5.91 -13.32
N GLN A 212 22.60 6.02 -12.56
CA GLN A 212 23.87 6.49 -13.11
C GLN A 212 24.42 5.45 -14.11
N GLY A 213 24.10 5.63 -15.39
CA GLY A 213 24.67 4.85 -16.51
C GLY A 213 23.75 3.80 -17.15
N GLN A 214 22.51 3.62 -16.68
CA GLN A 214 21.53 2.77 -17.37
C GLN A 214 20.78 3.54 -18.46
N PRO A 215 20.44 2.90 -19.61
CA PRO A 215 19.64 3.54 -20.63
C PRO A 215 18.23 3.84 -20.10
N LEU A 216 17.68 4.98 -20.48
CA LEU A 216 16.32 5.36 -20.10
C LEU A 216 15.30 4.32 -20.58
N PRO A 217 14.24 4.04 -19.81
CA PRO A 217 13.19 3.10 -20.22
C PRO A 217 12.56 3.52 -21.56
N LYS A 218 12.23 2.54 -22.42
CA LYS A 218 11.54 2.81 -23.70
C LYS A 218 10.17 3.49 -23.53
N THR A 219 9.57 3.35 -22.35
CA THR A 219 8.29 3.97 -21.97
C THR A 219 8.44 5.42 -21.51
N LEU A 220 9.68 5.90 -21.26
CA LEU A 220 9.93 7.29 -20.95
C LEU A 220 10.03 8.08 -22.25
N SER A 221 9.08 9.01 -22.44
CA SER A 221 9.14 10.01 -23.50
C SER A 221 9.42 11.37 -22.88
N VAL A 222 10.46 12.04 -23.40
CA VAL A 222 10.78 13.43 -23.05
C VAL A 222 10.37 14.31 -24.22
N MET A 223 9.59 15.37 -23.94
CA MET A 223 9.21 16.36 -24.95
C MET A 223 10.46 17.04 -25.52
N GLU A 224 10.50 17.23 -26.84
CA GLU A 224 11.65 17.83 -27.52
C GLU A 224 11.95 19.25 -26.99
N SER A 225 13.23 19.53 -26.79
CA SER A 225 13.69 20.86 -26.33
C SER A 225 13.88 21.83 -27.51
N THR A 226 12.78 22.16 -28.18
CA THR A 226 12.78 23.11 -29.31
C THR A 226 13.28 24.50 -28.87
N PRO A 227 13.72 25.38 -29.80
CA PRO A 227 14.11 26.75 -29.46
C PRO A 227 13.04 27.50 -28.66
N GLN A 228 11.76 27.25 -28.95
CA GLN A 228 10.63 27.83 -28.22
C GLN A 228 10.53 27.29 -26.78
N VAL A 229 10.63 25.97 -26.59
CA VAL A 229 10.62 25.35 -25.26
C VAL A 229 11.79 25.85 -24.42
N ARG A 230 12.99 25.95 -25.02
CA ARG A 230 14.17 26.53 -24.37
C ARG A 230 13.97 27.99 -23.98
N GLY A 231 13.41 28.81 -24.86
CA GLY A 231 13.07 30.20 -24.56
C GLY A 231 12.13 30.33 -23.35
N MET A 232 11.08 29.50 -23.29
CA MET A 232 10.17 29.49 -22.14
C MET A 232 10.86 29.02 -20.86
N HIS A 233 11.72 28.00 -20.93
CA HIS A 233 12.52 27.58 -19.78
C HIS A 233 13.46 28.67 -19.28
N THR A 234 14.10 29.43 -20.17
CA THR A 234 14.96 30.56 -19.78
C THR A 234 14.20 31.58 -18.95
N ILE A 235 12.96 31.91 -19.34
CA ILE A 235 12.11 32.84 -18.60
C ILE A 235 11.68 32.22 -17.26
N ILE A 236 11.12 31.01 -17.27
CA ILE A 236 10.61 30.34 -16.05
C ILE A 236 11.73 30.11 -15.02
N ARG A 237 12.98 29.93 -15.45
CA ARG A 237 14.14 29.69 -14.57
C ARG A 237 14.90 30.96 -14.21
N ASN A 238 14.59 32.10 -14.80
CA ASN A 238 15.24 33.35 -14.42
C ASN A 238 14.68 33.81 -13.06
N LYS A 239 15.58 34.03 -12.10
CA LYS A 239 15.27 34.51 -10.75
C LYS A 239 14.57 35.88 -10.76
N GLU A 240 14.82 36.69 -11.78
CA GLU A 240 14.26 38.04 -11.93
C GLU A 240 12.90 38.06 -12.62
N THR A 241 12.42 36.92 -13.13
CA THR A 241 11.12 36.85 -13.80
C THR A 241 9.99 37.11 -12.81
N ASN A 242 9.11 38.06 -13.18
CA ASN A 242 7.98 38.41 -12.36
C ASN A 242 6.91 37.30 -12.35
N ARG A 243 6.00 37.38 -11.38
CA ARG A 243 4.96 36.37 -11.16
C ARG A 243 4.08 36.13 -12.39
N ASP A 244 3.66 37.19 -13.09
CA ASP A 244 2.70 37.08 -14.18
C ASP A 244 3.32 36.41 -15.41
N GLU A 245 4.55 36.79 -15.75
CA GLU A 245 5.34 36.13 -16.79
C GLU A 245 5.60 34.66 -16.44
N PHE A 246 6.01 34.38 -15.20
CA PHE A 246 6.24 33.01 -14.74
C PHE A 246 4.99 32.15 -14.93
N ILE A 247 3.82 32.62 -14.50
CA ILE A 247 2.56 31.91 -14.64
C ILE A 247 2.20 31.71 -16.11
N PHE A 248 2.31 32.77 -16.92
CA PHE A 248 1.97 32.73 -18.34
C PHE A 248 2.82 31.72 -19.11
N TYR A 249 4.14 31.78 -18.97
CA TYR A 249 5.05 30.89 -19.69
C TYR A 249 5.00 29.46 -19.14
N SER A 250 4.78 29.27 -17.83
CA SER A 250 4.55 27.94 -17.26
C SER A 250 3.29 27.29 -17.86
N LYS A 251 2.19 28.03 -17.96
CA LYS A 251 0.95 27.52 -18.59
C LYS A 251 1.16 27.18 -20.07
N ARG A 252 1.91 27.99 -20.82
CA ARG A 252 2.25 27.69 -22.22
C ARG A 252 3.06 26.41 -22.34
N LEU A 253 4.07 26.23 -21.48
CA LEU A 253 4.88 25.02 -21.46
C LEU A 253 4.04 23.78 -21.11
N MET A 254 3.15 23.88 -20.11
CA MET A 254 2.23 22.79 -19.74
C MET A 254 1.29 22.39 -20.88
N ARG A 255 0.81 23.35 -21.70
CA ARG A 255 0.01 23.03 -22.89
C ARG A 255 0.78 22.22 -23.91
N LEU A 256 2.02 22.61 -24.22
CA LEU A 256 2.88 21.83 -25.13
C LEU A 256 3.12 20.41 -24.60
N LEU A 257 3.37 20.28 -23.30
CA LEU A 257 3.57 18.98 -22.67
C LEU A 257 2.33 18.08 -22.80
N ILE A 258 1.13 18.66 -22.65
CA ILE A 258 -0.13 17.93 -22.79
C ILE A 258 -0.38 17.53 -24.25
N GLU A 259 -0.16 18.44 -25.21
CA GLU A 259 -0.25 18.12 -26.65
C GLU A 259 0.71 16.97 -27.03
N HIS A 260 1.94 17.03 -26.52
CA HIS A 260 2.92 15.95 -26.69
C HIS A 260 2.39 14.64 -26.09
N ALA A 261 1.83 14.67 -24.88
CA ALA A 261 1.24 13.49 -24.24
C ALA A 261 0.05 12.90 -25.03
N LEU A 262 -0.80 13.75 -25.61
CA LEU A 262 -1.95 13.33 -26.42
C LEU A 262 -1.55 12.64 -27.72
N SER A 263 -0.36 12.95 -28.26
CA SER A 263 0.16 12.29 -29.46
C SER A 263 0.39 10.78 -29.31
N PHE A 264 0.51 10.29 -28.07
CA PHE A 264 0.67 8.86 -27.76
C PHE A 264 -0.64 8.07 -27.73
N LEU A 265 -1.80 8.75 -27.82
CA LEU A 265 -3.07 8.06 -27.85
C LEU A 265 -3.27 7.28 -29.16
N PRO A 266 -3.96 6.13 -29.15
CA PRO A 266 -4.14 5.32 -30.34
C PRO A 266 -5.17 5.94 -31.28
N LEU A 267 -4.66 6.70 -32.25
CA LEU A 267 -5.46 7.31 -33.31
C LEU A 267 -5.68 6.31 -34.46
N LYS A 268 -6.93 6.20 -34.92
CA LYS A 268 -7.30 5.41 -36.10
C LYS A 268 -7.40 6.30 -37.35
N PRO A 269 -7.01 5.81 -38.53
CA PRO A 269 -7.26 6.50 -39.79
C PRO A 269 -8.75 6.76 -40.00
N VAL A 270 -9.09 7.92 -40.56
CA VAL A 270 -10.46 8.26 -40.94
C VAL A 270 -10.43 9.19 -42.16
N SER A 271 -11.28 8.91 -43.14
CA SER A 271 -11.51 9.80 -44.26
C SER A 271 -12.68 10.73 -43.95
N VAL A 272 -12.52 12.03 -44.19
CA VAL A 272 -13.60 13.01 -44.08
C VAL A 272 -13.69 13.81 -45.37
N GLU A 273 -14.90 14.24 -45.72
CA GLU A 273 -15.10 15.18 -46.82
C GLU A 273 -14.94 16.60 -46.29
N THR A 274 -14.05 17.40 -46.90
CA THR A 274 -13.88 18.81 -46.54
C THR A 274 -15.06 19.64 -47.07
N PRO A 275 -15.28 20.87 -46.55
CA PRO A 275 -16.31 21.76 -47.09
C PRO A 275 -16.17 22.09 -48.58
N GLN A 276 -15.00 21.81 -49.19
CA GLN A 276 -14.75 21.98 -50.62
C GLN A 276 -15.04 20.72 -51.46
N GLY A 277 -15.53 19.63 -50.85
CA GLY A 277 -15.82 18.36 -51.53
C GLY A 277 -14.59 17.45 -51.74
N THR A 278 -13.46 17.76 -51.12
CA THR A 278 -12.23 16.96 -51.23
C THR A 278 -12.16 15.94 -50.09
N VAL A 279 -11.71 14.73 -50.37
CA VAL A 279 -11.45 13.72 -49.32
C VAL A 279 -10.14 14.05 -48.59
N TYR A 280 -10.19 14.16 -47.27
CA TYR A 280 -9.04 14.32 -46.39
C TYR A 280 -8.82 13.06 -45.55
N GLU A 281 -7.63 12.47 -45.69
CA GLU A 281 -7.19 11.30 -44.92
C GLU A 281 -6.57 11.76 -43.59
N GLY A 282 -7.39 11.75 -42.55
CA GLY A 282 -7.02 12.17 -41.21
C GLY A 282 -6.86 11.02 -40.23
N LYS A 283 -6.75 11.38 -38.95
CA LYS A 283 -6.80 10.43 -37.84
C LYS A 283 -7.75 10.92 -36.75
N ARG A 284 -8.36 10.00 -36.02
CA ARG A 284 -9.27 10.29 -34.91
C ARG A 284 -9.04 9.31 -33.75
N LEU A 285 -9.21 9.78 -32.52
CA LEU A 285 -9.19 8.91 -31.35
C LEU A 285 -10.34 7.91 -31.39
N SER A 286 -10.04 6.64 -31.15
CA SER A 286 -11.01 5.54 -31.24
C SER A 286 -11.81 5.36 -29.96
N GLY A 287 -13.08 5.78 -29.96
CA GLY A 287 -14.16 5.24 -29.11
C GLY A 287 -14.08 5.42 -27.59
N GLN A 288 -12.90 5.74 -27.05
CA GLN A 288 -12.66 5.91 -25.63
C GLN A 288 -12.46 7.39 -25.31
N ARG A 289 -13.04 7.81 -24.18
CA ARG A 289 -12.93 9.18 -23.70
C ARG A 289 -11.56 9.38 -23.05
N ILE A 290 -11.17 10.64 -22.91
CA ILE A 290 -9.99 11.02 -22.13
C ILE A 290 -10.48 11.57 -20.79
N THR A 291 -9.86 11.15 -19.70
CA THR A 291 -10.08 11.71 -18.37
C THR A 291 -8.74 12.19 -17.80
N GLY A 292 -8.69 13.43 -17.32
CA GLY A 292 -7.55 13.95 -16.58
C GLY A 292 -7.66 13.57 -15.10
N VAL A 293 -6.58 13.15 -14.47
CA VAL A 293 -6.53 12.90 -13.03
C VAL A 293 -5.35 13.64 -12.42
N SER A 294 -5.63 14.54 -11.47
CA SER A 294 -4.62 15.34 -10.80
C SER A 294 -4.23 14.72 -9.47
N ILE A 295 -2.92 14.58 -9.24
CA ILE A 295 -2.39 14.39 -7.89
C ILE A 295 -2.42 15.75 -7.19
N LEU A 296 -3.22 15.87 -6.14
CA LEU A 296 -3.54 17.13 -5.48
C LEU A 296 -2.31 17.85 -4.91
N ARG A 297 -2.41 19.19 -4.83
CA ARG A 297 -1.36 20.21 -4.65
C ARG A 297 -0.64 20.56 -5.95
N ALA A 298 0.13 19.64 -6.50
CA ALA A 298 1.04 19.92 -7.62
C ALA A 298 0.35 19.73 -8.99
N GLY A 299 -0.33 18.59 -9.18
CA GLY A 299 -0.97 18.23 -10.45
C GLY A 299 -2.09 19.18 -10.89
N GLU A 300 -2.78 19.84 -9.95
CA GLU A 300 -3.87 20.79 -10.28
C GLU A 300 -3.40 21.96 -11.15
N THR A 301 -2.11 22.31 -11.09
CA THR A 301 -1.51 23.37 -11.93
C THR A 301 -1.64 23.07 -13.42
N MET A 302 -1.74 21.79 -13.80
CA MET A 302 -1.86 21.35 -15.19
C MET A 302 -3.30 21.27 -15.69
N GLU A 303 -4.31 21.31 -14.81
CA GLU A 303 -5.73 21.16 -15.19
C GLU A 303 -6.18 22.23 -16.18
N GLN A 304 -5.77 23.49 -15.96
CA GLN A 304 -6.12 24.58 -16.87
C GLN A 304 -5.47 24.44 -18.25
N ALA A 305 -4.29 23.83 -18.31
CA ALA A 305 -3.65 23.54 -19.59
C ALA A 305 -4.37 22.38 -20.29
N LEU A 306 -4.79 21.36 -19.53
CA LEU A 306 -5.53 20.21 -20.06
C LEU A 306 -6.89 20.62 -20.62
N THR A 307 -7.66 21.42 -19.90
CA THR A 307 -8.99 21.88 -20.35
C THR A 307 -8.91 22.88 -21.51
N ALA A 308 -7.77 23.56 -21.68
CA ALA A 308 -7.54 24.42 -22.84
C ALA A 308 -7.24 23.62 -24.12
N VAL A 309 -6.72 22.39 -24.00
CA VAL A 309 -6.37 21.51 -25.13
C VAL A 309 -7.49 20.50 -25.42
N CYS A 310 -8.05 19.88 -24.38
CA CYS A 310 -9.12 18.89 -24.47
C CYS A 310 -10.45 19.50 -24.06
N LYS A 311 -11.35 19.68 -25.02
CA LYS A 311 -12.71 20.14 -24.76
C LYS A 311 -13.52 19.08 -24.00
N ASP A 312 -14.35 19.52 -23.06
CA ASP A 312 -15.30 18.68 -22.29
C ASP A 312 -14.65 17.51 -21.52
N ILE A 313 -13.37 17.64 -21.15
CA ILE A 313 -12.64 16.62 -20.40
C ILE A 313 -13.13 16.52 -18.96
N ARG A 314 -13.29 15.27 -18.48
CA ARG A 314 -13.62 15.00 -17.08
C ARG A 314 -12.35 15.04 -16.23
N LEU A 315 -12.48 15.54 -15.00
CA LEU A 315 -11.36 15.65 -14.07
C LEU A 315 -11.60 14.80 -12.82
N GLY A 316 -10.63 13.96 -12.49
CA GLY A 316 -10.50 13.24 -11.24
C GLY A 316 -9.40 13.84 -10.36
N LYS A 317 -9.49 13.59 -9.05
CA LYS A 317 -8.57 14.12 -8.04
C LYS A 317 -8.15 13.02 -7.08
N ILE A 318 -6.85 12.95 -6.81
CA ILE A 318 -6.24 12.00 -5.86
C ILE A 318 -5.35 12.79 -4.90
N LEU A 319 -5.59 12.72 -3.59
CA LEU A 319 -4.65 13.25 -2.59
C LEU A 319 -3.86 12.11 -1.99
N ILE A 320 -2.55 12.16 -2.21
CA ILE A 320 -1.59 11.23 -1.63
C ILE A 320 -0.64 12.04 -0.75
N GLN A 321 -0.50 11.63 0.50
CA GLN A 321 0.45 12.26 1.43
C GLN A 321 1.31 11.19 2.05
N THR A 322 2.58 11.50 2.25
CA THR A 322 3.47 10.62 3.00
C THR A 322 3.12 10.75 4.48
N ASN A 323 2.82 9.64 5.13
CA ASN A 323 2.67 9.56 6.58
C ASN A 323 4.02 9.90 7.22
N HIS A 324 4.03 10.85 8.15
CA HIS A 324 5.25 11.36 8.78
C HIS A 324 5.88 10.36 9.75
N ASP A 325 5.09 9.43 10.31
CA ASP A 325 5.57 8.42 11.26
C ASP A 325 6.14 7.20 10.54
N THR A 326 5.54 6.80 9.41
CA THR A 326 5.91 5.57 8.68
C THR A 326 6.71 5.80 7.41
N GLY A 327 6.72 7.02 6.87
CA GLY A 327 7.32 7.32 5.56
C GLY A 327 6.55 6.72 4.37
N GLU A 328 5.38 6.10 4.61
CA GLU A 328 4.58 5.48 3.57
C GLU A 328 3.59 6.48 2.94
N PRO A 329 3.39 6.45 1.60
CA PRO A 329 2.34 7.22 0.94
C PRO A 329 0.95 6.66 1.25
N GLU A 330 0.08 7.51 1.77
CA GLU A 330 -1.31 7.21 2.11
C GLU A 330 -2.30 7.97 1.22
N LEU A 331 -3.41 7.32 0.88
CA LEU A 331 -4.50 7.92 0.10
C LEU A 331 -5.47 8.60 1.04
N HIS A 332 -5.49 9.93 1.03
CA HIS A 332 -6.38 10.73 1.89
C HIS A 332 -7.67 11.16 1.17
N TYR A 333 -7.63 11.29 -0.15
CA TYR A 333 -8.78 11.73 -0.92
C TYR A 333 -8.79 11.08 -2.30
N LEU A 334 -9.98 10.64 -2.72
CA LEU A 334 -10.21 10.07 -4.04
C LEU A 334 -11.55 10.54 -4.57
N ARG A 335 -11.53 11.22 -5.71
CA ARG A 335 -12.73 11.58 -6.47
C ARG A 335 -12.46 11.32 -7.94
N LEU A 336 -12.97 10.22 -8.46
CA LEU A 336 -12.83 9.85 -9.88
C LEU A 336 -14.18 9.99 -10.59
N PRO A 337 -14.21 10.36 -11.88
CA PRO A 337 -15.40 10.24 -12.71
C PRO A 337 -15.94 8.80 -12.74
N LYS A 338 -17.26 8.66 -12.88
CA LYS A 338 -17.90 7.34 -13.07
C LYS A 338 -17.40 6.71 -14.37
N GLU A 339 -17.25 5.39 -14.41
CA GLU A 339 -16.80 4.64 -15.60
C GLU A 339 -15.41 5.07 -16.11
N ILE A 340 -14.54 5.55 -15.22
CA ILE A 340 -13.15 5.87 -15.60
C ILE A 340 -12.39 4.64 -16.13
N SER A 341 -12.82 3.42 -15.81
CA SER A 341 -12.22 2.18 -16.30
C SER A 341 -12.32 1.98 -17.82
N GLU A 342 -13.17 2.73 -18.51
CA GLU A 342 -13.31 2.69 -19.97
C GLU A 342 -12.51 3.80 -20.68
N ASP A 343 -11.92 4.72 -19.92
CA ASP A 343 -11.27 5.93 -20.43
C ASP A 343 -9.74 5.78 -20.53
N TYR A 344 -9.14 6.56 -21.40
CA TYR A 344 -7.71 6.88 -21.32
C TYR A 344 -7.48 7.91 -20.21
N VAL A 345 -6.65 7.56 -19.23
CA VAL A 345 -6.35 8.43 -18.09
C VAL A 345 -5.03 9.16 -18.29
N ILE A 346 -5.08 10.49 -18.26
CA ILE A 346 -3.90 11.36 -18.18
C ILE A 346 -3.68 11.70 -16.70
N LEU A 347 -2.74 11.02 -16.06
CA LEU A 347 -2.33 11.31 -14.69
C LEU A 347 -1.33 12.48 -14.68
N MET A 348 -1.64 13.53 -13.92
CA MET A 348 -0.88 14.78 -13.88
C MET A 348 -0.23 15.00 -12.52
N ASP A 349 1.07 15.26 -12.54
CA ASP A 349 1.88 15.65 -11.39
C ASP A 349 3.01 16.57 -11.87
N SER A 350 3.14 17.76 -11.26
CA SER A 350 4.20 18.73 -11.60
C SER A 350 5.44 18.57 -10.72
N THR A 351 5.38 17.71 -9.68
CA THR A 351 6.49 17.49 -8.76
C THR A 351 6.79 16.00 -8.62
N VAL A 352 7.72 15.50 -9.43
CA VAL A 352 8.21 14.12 -9.30
C VAL A 352 9.54 14.14 -8.54
N SER A 353 9.49 13.98 -7.22
CA SER A 353 10.70 13.84 -6.38
C SER A 353 11.15 12.38 -6.33
N THR A 354 10.38 11.54 -5.63
CA THR A 354 10.66 10.11 -5.43
C THR A 354 9.82 9.21 -6.34
N GLY A 355 8.85 9.77 -7.06
CA GLY A 355 7.87 9.02 -7.86
C GLY A 355 6.84 8.23 -7.03
N ALA A 356 6.90 8.29 -5.70
CA ALA A 356 6.03 7.53 -4.81
C ALA A 356 4.53 7.82 -5.01
N ALA A 357 4.18 9.11 -5.09
CA ALA A 357 2.80 9.54 -5.29
C ALA A 357 2.28 9.11 -6.67
N ALA A 358 3.08 9.29 -7.73
CA ALA A 358 2.74 8.84 -9.08
C ALA A 358 2.48 7.33 -9.11
N LEU A 359 3.35 6.51 -8.51
CA LEU A 359 3.17 5.06 -8.43
C LEU A 359 1.91 4.67 -7.65
N MET A 360 1.63 5.33 -6.52
CA MET A 360 0.39 5.09 -5.77
C MET A 360 -0.83 5.42 -6.62
N ALA A 361 -0.84 6.58 -7.27
CA ALA A 361 -1.96 7.02 -8.09
C ALA A 361 -2.22 6.04 -9.24
N VAL A 362 -1.19 5.57 -9.92
CA VAL A 362 -1.30 4.51 -10.94
C VAL A 362 -1.92 3.25 -10.36
N ARG A 363 -1.49 2.79 -9.18
CA ARG A 363 -2.09 1.61 -8.52
C ARG A 363 -3.57 1.83 -8.19
N VAL A 364 -3.91 2.97 -7.62
CA VAL A 364 -5.31 3.32 -7.29
C VAL A 364 -6.17 3.31 -8.56
N LEU A 365 -5.66 3.85 -9.67
CA LEU A 365 -6.36 3.88 -10.96
C LEU A 365 -6.50 2.50 -11.60
N LEU A 366 -5.46 1.67 -11.57
CA LEU A 366 -5.50 0.31 -12.13
C LEU A 366 -6.42 -0.63 -11.36
N VAL A 367 -6.60 -0.40 -10.05
CA VAL A 367 -7.48 -1.21 -9.21
C VAL A 367 -8.96 -0.82 -9.38
N GLY A 368 -9.22 0.45 -9.69
CA GLY A 368 -10.57 1.00 -9.89
C GLY A 368 -11.42 1.07 -8.60
N PRO A 369 -12.34 2.03 -8.47
CA PRO A 369 -13.44 1.91 -7.52
C PRO A 369 -14.37 0.80 -8.03
N VAL A 370 -14.61 -0.23 -7.22
CA VAL A 370 -15.67 -1.23 -7.44
C VAL A 370 -17.03 -0.55 -7.41
#